data_AF-A0A1C6IN91-F1
#
_entry.id   AF-A0A1C6IN91-F1
#
_cell.length_a   1.000
_cell.length_b   1.000
_cell.length_c   1.000
_cell.angle_alpha   90.00
_cell.angle_beta   90.00
_cell.angle_gamma   90.00
#
_symmetry.space_group_name_H-M   'P 1'
#
loop_
_entity.id
_entity.type
_entity.pdbx_description
1 polymer ?
#
loop_
_entity_poly.entity_id
_entity_poly.type
_entity_poly.pdbx_seq_one_letter_code
_entity_poly.pdbx_strand_id
1 'polypeptide(L)' 'MDGGKEKSKGKLKMSKYFGTDGFRGEAGITLTSDHAYKVGRFLGWYYNALRERNGDNNSARIVIGKDTRRSSYMFEN' A
#
# COMPACT_ATOMS: atom_id res chain seq x y z
N MET A 1 -34.91 -14.05 26.96
CA MET A 1 -34.00 -15.02 26.32
C MET A 1 -33.42 -14.34 25.11
N ASP A 2 -32.11 -14.10 25.17
CA ASP A 2 -31.37 -13.16 24.31
C ASP A 2 -31.48 -13.48 22.83
N GLY A 3 -31.72 -12.42 22.05
CA GLY A 3 -31.69 -12.44 20.59
C GLY A 3 -30.25 -12.58 20.08
N GLY A 4 -29.86 -13.80 19.73
CA GLY A 4 -28.67 -14.07 18.94
C GLY A 4 -28.89 -13.68 17.48
N LYS A 5 -28.71 -12.40 17.13
CA LYS A 5 -28.54 -11.99 15.74
C LYS A 5 -27.18 -12.49 15.24
N GLU A 6 -27.24 -13.49 14.38
CA GLU A 6 -26.12 -14.00 13.59
C GLU A 6 -25.44 -12.85 12.84
N LYS A 7 -24.18 -12.57 13.17
CA LYS A 7 -23.41 -11.49 12.54
C LYS A 7 -23.19 -11.87 11.07
N SER A 8 -23.93 -11.20 10.19
CA SER A 8 -23.67 -11.13 8.75
C SER A 8 -22.16 -10.99 8.49
N LYS A 9 -21.55 -12.03 7.91
CA LYS A 9 -20.19 -11.95 7.34
C LYS A 9 -20.27 -10.96 6.19
N GLY A 10 -19.90 -9.71 6.47
CA GLY A 10 -19.92 -8.62 5.53
C GLY A 10 -19.24 -8.99 4.22
N LYS A 11 -19.99 -8.88 3.13
CA LYS A 11 -19.53 -8.95 1.74
C LYS A 11 -18.22 -8.15 1.61
N LEU A 12 -17.11 -8.81 1.30
CA LEU A 12 -15.83 -8.16 0.96
C LEU A 12 -16.05 -7.33 -0.31
N LYS A 13 -16.51 -6.09 -0.15
CA LYS A 13 -16.43 -5.08 -1.20
C LYS A 13 -14.94 -4.90 -1.48
N MET A 14 -14.53 -5.03 -2.74
CA MET A 14 -13.21 -4.60 -3.19
C MET A 14 -12.99 -3.17 -2.72
N SER A 15 -12.25 -3.01 -1.62
CA SER A 15 -11.98 -1.72 -1.01
C SER A 15 -11.05 -0.95 -1.92
N LYS A 16 -11.30 0.35 -2.07
CA LYS A 16 -10.42 1.26 -2.81
C LYS A 16 -9.04 1.21 -2.16
N TYR A 17 -7.98 0.88 -2.92
CA TYR A 17 -6.61 0.79 -2.40
C TYR A 17 -6.14 2.12 -1.79
N PHE A 18 -6.53 3.25 -2.37
CA PHE A 18 -6.16 4.58 -1.88
C PHE A 18 -7.39 5.31 -1.35
N GLY A 19 -7.31 5.75 -0.08
CA GLY A 19 -8.24 6.69 0.53
C GLY A 19 -7.76 8.14 0.36
N THR A 20 -8.30 9.05 1.17
CA THR A 20 -7.94 10.48 1.13
C THR A 20 -6.44 10.72 1.37
N ASP A 21 -5.86 10.02 2.35
CA ASP A 21 -4.45 10.18 2.76
C ASP A 21 -3.62 8.91 2.49
N GLY A 22 -3.80 8.33 1.30
CA GLY A 22 -3.01 7.19 0.83
C GLY A 22 -3.59 5.82 1.19
N PHE A 23 -2.74 4.79 1.12
CA PHE A 23 -3.12 3.42 1.48
C PHE A 23 -2.87 3.19 2.98
N ARG A 24 -3.94 2.94 3.73
CA ARG A 24 -3.89 2.80 5.19
C ARG A 24 -4.62 1.55 5.65
N GLY A 25 -4.17 1.02 6.78
CA GLY A 25 -4.75 -0.17 7.39
C GLY A 25 -3.99 -0.58 8.65
N GLU A 26 -4.49 -1.62 9.29
CA GLU A 26 -3.81 -2.28 10.39
C GLU A 26 -2.64 -3.10 9.85
N ALA A 27 -1.45 -2.88 10.42
CA ALA A 27 -0.22 -3.51 9.97
C ALA A 27 -0.30 -5.03 10.15
N GLY A 28 0.03 -5.77 9.09
CA GLY A 28 -0.02 -7.22 9.05
C GLY A 28 -1.41 -7.81 8.80
N ILE A 29 -2.48 -7.00 8.76
CA ILE A 29 -3.84 -7.46 8.48
C ILE A 29 -4.34 -6.86 7.17
N THR A 30 -4.63 -5.56 7.16
CA THR A 30 -5.11 -4.86 5.96
C THR A 30 -3.99 -4.09 5.25
N LEU A 31 -2.91 -3.76 5.96
CA LEU A 31 -1.68 -3.19 5.40
C LEU A 31 -0.52 -4.17 5.62
N THR A 32 -0.18 -4.95 4.58
CA THR A 32 0.81 -6.03 4.64
C THR A 32 2.12 -5.65 3.91
N SER A 33 3.21 -6.38 4.12
CA SER A 33 4.46 -6.15 3.36
C SER A 33 4.27 -6.34 1.85
N ASP A 34 3.45 -7.31 1.45
CA ASP A 34 3.14 -7.57 0.04
C ASP A 34 2.48 -6.35 -0.63
N HIS A 35 1.62 -5.64 0.11
CA HIS A 35 1.06 -4.37 -0.34
C HIS A 35 2.16 -3.32 -0.57
N ALA A 36 3.07 -3.14 0.39
CA ALA A 36 4.18 -2.19 0.26
C ALA A 36 5.09 -2.54 -0.93
N TYR A 37 5.43 -3.82 -1.11
CA TYR A 37 6.22 -4.30 -2.24
C TYR A 37 5.54 -4.02 -3.59
N LYS A 38 4.25 -4.33 -3.72
CA LYS A 38 3.49 -4.10 -4.96
C LYS A 38 3.43 -2.61 -5.31
N VAL A 39 3.19 -1.75 -4.32
CA VAL A 39 3.19 -0.29 -4.51
C VAL A 39 4.59 0.18 -4.92
N GLY A 40 5.64 -0.20 -4.20
CA GLY A 40 7.02 0.18 -4.51
C GLY A 40 7.47 -0.25 -5.90
N ARG A 41 7.19 -1.51 -6.28
CA ARG A 41 7.49 -2.03 -7.63
C ARG A 41 6.77 -1.24 -8.72
N PHE A 42 5.48 -0.93 -8.51
CA PHE A 42 4.71 -0.13 -9.45
C PHE A 42 5.28 1.28 -9.58
N LEU A 43 5.62 1.95 -8.47
CA LEU A 43 6.19 3.30 -8.49
C LEU A 43 7.54 3.34 -9.23
N GLY A 44 8.42 2.36 -8.96
CA GLY A 44 9.70 2.25 -9.66
C GLY A 44 9.53 2.10 -11.17
N TRP A 45 8.65 1.20 -11.60
CA TRP A 45 8.33 1.02 -13.02
C TRP A 45 7.69 2.27 -13.64
N TYR A 46 6.70 2.85 -12.98
CA TYR A 46 5.93 3.99 -13.50
C TYR A 46 6.80 5.24 -13.70
N TYR A 47 7.63 5.58 -12.71
CA TYR A 47 8.50 6.75 -12.83
C TYR A 47 9.66 6.54 -13.81
N ASN A 48 10.18 5.32 -13.96
CA ASN A 48 11.11 5.01 -15.05
C ASN A 48 10.44 5.23 -16.41
N ALA A 49 9.27 4.62 -16.63
CA ALA A 49 8.54 4.75 -17.88
C ALA A 49 8.17 6.22 -18.20
N LEU A 50 7.86 7.03 -17.18
CA LEU A 50 7.58 8.45 -17.36
C LEU A 50 8.83 9.25 -17.78
N ARG A 51 9.99 8.93 -17.20
CA ARG A 51 11.27 9.59 -17.55
C ARG A 51 11.75 9.21 -18.96
N GLU A 52 11.66 7.94 -19.31
CA GLU A 52 12.00 7.45 -20.65
C GLU A 52 11.18 8.18 -21.73
N ARG A 53 9.87 8.37 -21.49
CA ARG A 53 8.99 9.15 -22.40
C ARG A 53 9.41 10.61 -22.54
N ASN A 54 10.09 11.17 -21.53
CA ASN A 54 10.61 12.53 -21.53
C ASN A 54 12.06 12.61 -22.03
N GLY A 55 12.60 11.51 -22.58
CA GLY A 55 13.97 11.45 -23.13
C GLY A 55 15.08 11.30 -22.08
N ASP A 56 14.72 11.01 -20.82
CA ASP A 56 15.68 10.80 -19.74
C ASP A 56 15.83 9.30 -19.45
N ASN A 57 17.00 8.76 -19.80
CA ASN A 57 17.34 7.33 -19.66
C ASN A 57 17.98 7.00 -18.29
N ASN A 58 18.06 7.95 -17.36
CA ASN A 58 18.57 7.67 -16.03
C ASN A 58 17.51 6.97 -15.18
N SER A 59 17.94 5.99 -14.37
CA SER A 59 17.06 5.28 -13.45
C SER A 59 16.40 6.23 -12.44
N ALA A 60 15.07 6.09 -12.27
CA ALA A 60 14.27 6.76 -11.26
C ALA A 60 14.86 6.57 -9.87
N ARG A 61 14.96 7.67 -9.12
CA ARG A 61 15.39 7.67 -7.72
C ARG A 61 14.18 8.01 -6.86
N ILE A 62 13.87 7.14 -5.91
CA ILE A 62 12.74 7.28 -5.00
C ILE A 62 13.29 7.36 -3.58
N VAL A 63 12.87 8.38 -2.83
CA VAL A 63 13.21 8.54 -1.42
C VAL A 63 12.08 7.94 -0.60
N ILE A 64 12.43 7.04 0.32
CA ILE A 64 11.48 6.41 1.25
C ILE A 64 11.75 6.97 2.64
N GLY A 65 10.69 7.46 3.29
CA GLY A 65 10.73 7.92 4.67
C GLY A 65 9.75 7.12 5.52
N LYS A 66 10.06 6.97 6.81
CA LYS A 66 9.19 6.31 7.77
C LYS A 66 9.05 7.09 9.06
N ASP A 67 8.00 6.75 9.81
CA ASP A 67 7.79 7.19 11.18
C ASP A 67 8.49 6.24 12.18
N THR A 68 8.38 6.51 13.47
CA THR A 68 8.93 5.75 14.60
C THR A 68 8.19 4.44 14.92
N ARG A 69 7.12 4.11 14.18
CA ARG A 69 6.34 2.88 14.42
C ARG A 69 7.18 1.63 14.17
N ARG A 70 7.06 0.61 15.04
CA ARG A 70 7.74 -0.68 14.86
C ARG A 70 7.40 -1.36 13.53
N SER A 71 6.14 -1.26 13.10
CA SER A 71 5.70 -1.82 11.81
C SER A 71 6.30 -1.10 10.60
N SER A 72 6.93 0.07 10.75
CA SER A 72 7.54 0.75 9.63
C SER A 72 8.70 -0.04 9.01
N TYR A 73 9.46 -0.80 9.81
CA TYR A 73 10.54 -1.67 9.29
C TYR A 73 10.02 -2.82 8.41
N MET A 74 8.75 -3.19 8.55
CA MET A 74 8.11 -4.22 7.74
C MET A 74 7.77 -3.72 6.32
N PHE A 75 7.74 -2.40 6.13
CA PHE A 75 7.38 -1.75 4.86
C PHE A 75 8.55 -1.07 4.15
N GLU A 76 9.63 -0.74 4.89
CA GLU A 76 10.83 -0.10 4.34
C GLU A 76 11.81 -1.09 3.70
N ASN A 77 11.90 -2.31 4.23
CA ASN A 77 12.79 -3.37 3.77
C ASN A 77 12.12 -4.26 2.72
#